data_AF-W7N4P2-F1
#
_entry.id   AF-W7N4P2-F1
#
_cell.length_a   1.000
_cell.length_b   1.000
_cell.length_c   1.000
_cell.angle_alpha   90.00
_cell.angle_beta   90.00
_cell.angle_gamma   90.00
#
_symmetry.space_group_name_H-M   'P 1'
#
loop_
_entity.id
_entity.type
_entity.pdbx_description
1 polymer ?
#
loop_
_entity_poly.entity_id
_entity_poly.type
_entity_poly.pdbx_seq_one_letter_code
_entity_poly.pdbx_strand_id
1 'polypeptide(L)'
;MTWLPPKDYTSRPIVILGGGVLGRRIAACFASVGWHVIIRDPSERSRADAVAYIDASITDYLTISHGEKGSWEATEDFDAAVRDAWLVFEAVPEILSIKEDTFLALEKQAPADCILASNSSSFMSRELLGKVKESTKARVLNTHFMMPPQALIVELMTSGSTASNLFPFLSQEMTKCGLKPVTAKKESPGFIFNRIWASIKREVLMVIAEGVADPQTIDRVWMDMYQSPTGPCTMMGVGLDTVEHIEENYVEKRGLPKTTLKWLHENYVAKGKLGNKSDQGGLYPVPPSGEKTKLLVLNFYQGASPGELTPETYLSSGQILEFSVENKNARPNALVSGQAVPDGIDVCDDRMYWTCMGYPPTNDGAVYSAKLDGSDIRTVIPRGHVHTPKQLHISQKSKKIYFCDREGLRIHRCNLDGSKHEILFQTGNFTKEPEKVADQTNWPVGITVSDKLGKIFWTQKGPSKSNGGRIFSAGIDIPEGSDASSRKDIDLIAKDLPEPIDLEFDEDNGVLYWTDRGEMPLGNTLNKKTIVGQPPATENKLGRQIIAQGFAEAIGLRLDKKRDCIYVADLAGRLWQCETVPGPKKKIFESAGHAYTGLAIVRD
;
A
#
# COMPACT_ATOMS: atom_id res chain seq x y z
N MET A 1 -24.61 -18.17 40.24
CA MET A 1 -25.10 -16.77 40.25
C MET A 1 -25.18 -16.31 38.80
N THR A 2 -26.24 -15.62 38.42
CA THR A 2 -26.34 -14.99 37.09
C THR A 2 -25.37 -13.83 37.06
N TRP A 3 -24.43 -13.82 36.12
CA TRP A 3 -23.54 -12.68 35.88
C TRP A 3 -24.38 -11.45 35.49
N LEU A 4 -23.94 -10.26 35.89
CA LEU A 4 -24.59 -8.99 35.52
C LEU A 4 -23.56 -8.12 34.79
N PRO A 5 -24.00 -7.29 33.83
CA PRO A 5 -23.13 -6.30 33.21
C PRO A 5 -22.42 -5.42 34.24
N PRO A 6 -21.16 -4.98 33.98
CA PRO A 6 -20.45 -4.10 34.89
C PRO A 6 -21.22 -2.79 35.08
N LYS A 7 -21.24 -2.26 36.31
CA LYS A 7 -21.95 -1.01 36.62
C LYS A 7 -21.17 0.19 36.08
N ASP A 8 -21.90 1.18 35.58
CA ASP A 8 -21.36 2.46 35.06
C ASP A 8 -20.19 2.25 34.08
N TYR A 9 -20.23 1.16 33.31
CA TYR A 9 -19.09 0.72 32.49
C TYR A 9 -18.71 1.73 31.41
N THR A 10 -19.65 2.54 30.93
CA THR A 10 -19.42 3.55 29.90
C THR A 10 -18.53 4.71 30.33
N SER A 11 -18.36 4.95 31.64
CA SER A 11 -17.45 5.98 32.17
C SER A 11 -16.12 5.41 32.67
N ARG A 12 -15.94 4.09 32.58
CA ARG A 12 -14.75 3.37 33.07
C ARG A 12 -13.79 3.06 31.91
N PRO A 13 -12.48 2.94 32.17
CA PRO A 13 -11.52 2.63 31.13
C PRO A 13 -11.61 1.18 30.63
N ILE A 14 -11.18 0.98 29.39
CA ILE A 14 -10.78 -0.33 28.86
C ILE A 14 -9.27 -0.46 29.03
N VAL A 15 -8.80 -1.58 29.57
CA VAL A 15 -7.37 -1.80 29.82
C VAL A 15 -6.83 -2.88 28.90
N ILE A 16 -5.67 -2.61 28.31
CA ILE A 16 -4.92 -3.58 27.52
C ILE A 16 -3.62 -3.92 28.26
N LEU A 17 -3.46 -5.18 28.66
CA LEU A 17 -2.24 -5.67 29.28
C LEU A 17 -1.30 -6.20 28.18
N GLY A 18 -0.30 -5.38 27.81
CA GLY A 18 0.67 -5.66 26.76
C GLY A 18 0.56 -4.64 25.61
N GLY A 19 1.64 -3.90 25.35
CA GLY A 19 1.77 -2.90 24.28
C GLY A 19 2.30 -3.46 22.96
N GLY A 20 2.38 -4.79 22.82
CA GLY A 20 2.85 -5.46 21.61
C GLY A 20 1.92 -5.31 20.41
N VAL A 21 2.23 -6.02 19.32
CA VAL A 21 1.54 -5.88 18.02
C VAL A 21 0.01 -5.96 18.11
N LEU A 22 -0.53 -6.97 18.80
CA LEU A 22 -1.99 -7.12 18.95
C LEU A 22 -2.55 -6.18 20.01
N GLY A 23 -1.82 -5.91 21.09
CA GLY A 23 -2.28 -5.02 22.17
C GLY A 23 -2.54 -3.59 21.69
N ARG A 24 -1.57 -2.97 21.02
CA ARG A 24 -1.74 -1.62 20.44
C ARG A 24 -2.83 -1.53 19.37
N ARG A 25 -3.09 -2.64 18.66
CA ARG A 25 -4.22 -2.75 17.74
C ARG A 25 -5.56 -2.77 18.47
N ILE A 26 -5.70 -3.60 19.51
CA ILE A 26 -6.92 -3.67 20.31
C ILE A 26 -7.20 -2.30 20.92
N ALA A 27 -6.16 -1.63 21.44
CA ALA A 27 -6.26 -0.28 21.95
C ALA A 27 -6.80 0.71 20.90
N ALA A 28 -6.24 0.71 19.69
CA ALA A 28 -6.70 1.58 18.60
C ALA A 28 -8.17 1.33 18.22
N CYS A 29 -8.64 0.07 18.20
CA CYS A 29 -10.04 -0.25 17.90
C CYS A 29 -11.04 0.40 18.88
N PHE A 30 -10.71 0.40 20.17
CA PHE A 30 -11.59 0.96 21.19
C PHE A 30 -11.41 2.48 21.33
N ALA A 31 -10.19 2.99 21.15
CA ALA A 31 -9.94 4.42 21.13
C ALA A 31 -10.62 5.12 19.94
N SER A 32 -10.88 4.43 18.82
CA SER A 32 -11.57 5.02 17.67
C SER A 32 -13.09 5.14 17.80
N VAL A 33 -13.65 4.72 18.93
CA VAL A 33 -15.10 4.79 19.21
C VAL A 33 -15.39 5.38 20.59
N GLY A 34 -14.60 6.38 20.98
CA GLY A 34 -14.84 7.24 22.14
C GLY A 34 -14.36 6.69 23.49
N TRP A 35 -13.81 5.47 23.57
CA TRP A 35 -13.35 4.92 24.85
C TRP A 35 -12.07 5.58 25.35
N HIS A 36 -11.96 5.70 26.68
CA HIS A 36 -10.68 5.89 27.35
C HIS A 36 -9.97 4.53 27.48
N VAL A 37 -8.78 4.42 26.89
CA VAL A 37 -8.00 3.18 26.85
C VAL A 37 -6.69 3.32 27.60
N ILE A 38 -6.41 2.42 28.53
CA ILE A 38 -5.15 2.37 29.28
C ILE A 38 -4.32 1.18 28.80
N ILE A 39 -3.13 1.44 28.30
CA ILE A 39 -2.19 0.40 27.85
C ILE A 39 -1.17 0.18 28.95
N ARG A 40 -1.16 -1.02 29.53
CA ARG A 40 -0.19 -1.36 30.56
C ARG A 40 0.87 -2.29 30.01
N ASP A 41 2.14 -1.88 30.08
CA ASP A 41 3.28 -2.72 29.72
C ASP A 41 4.48 -2.39 30.63
N PRO A 42 5.19 -3.39 31.20
CA PRO A 42 6.39 -3.12 32.00
C PRO A 42 7.53 -2.49 31.19
N SER A 43 7.58 -2.68 29.86
CA SER A 43 8.61 -2.12 28.98
C SER A 43 8.24 -0.70 28.54
N GLU A 44 9.09 0.27 28.87
CA GLU A 44 8.93 1.68 28.44
C GLU A 44 8.86 1.79 26.91
N ARG A 45 9.71 1.04 26.21
CA ARG A 45 9.70 0.98 24.74
C ARG A 45 8.36 0.50 24.21
N SER A 46 7.80 -0.58 24.76
CA SER A 46 6.51 -1.11 24.31
C SER A 46 5.38 -0.10 24.54
N ARG A 47 5.42 0.66 25.63
CA ARG A 47 4.47 1.74 25.91
C ARG A 47 4.58 2.86 24.87
N ALA A 48 5.78 3.36 24.62
CA ALA A 48 6.03 4.42 23.64
C ALA A 48 5.63 3.98 22.22
N ASP A 49 6.00 2.76 21.82
CA ASP A 49 5.66 2.19 20.51
C ASP A 49 4.14 1.98 20.35
N ALA A 50 3.43 1.68 21.43
CA ALA A 50 1.97 1.54 21.40
C ALA A 50 1.27 2.90 21.25
N VAL A 51 1.69 3.91 22.01
CA VAL A 51 1.15 5.28 21.90
C VAL A 51 1.42 5.85 20.50
N ALA A 52 2.67 5.77 20.03
CA ALA A 52 3.04 6.25 18.70
C ALA A 52 2.26 5.53 17.58
N TYR A 53 2.01 4.23 17.73
CA TYR A 53 1.17 3.49 16.78
C TYR A 53 -0.26 4.02 16.74
N ILE A 54 -0.87 4.28 17.89
CA ILE A 54 -2.24 4.82 17.95
C ILE A 54 -2.25 6.23 17.38
N ASP A 55 -1.32 7.09 17.77
CA ASP A 55 -1.21 8.47 17.23
C ASP A 55 -1.11 8.48 15.71
N ALA A 56 -0.31 7.57 15.12
CA ALA A 56 -0.11 7.47 13.69
C ALA A 56 -1.28 6.82 12.94
N SER A 57 -2.04 5.93 13.58
CA SER A 57 -3.06 5.10 12.90
C SER A 57 -4.50 5.41 13.29
N ILE A 58 -4.76 6.23 14.31
CA ILE A 58 -6.11 6.47 14.83
C ILE A 58 -7.09 6.95 13.74
N THR A 59 -6.61 7.74 12.77
CA THR A 59 -7.41 8.20 11.63
C THR A 59 -7.92 7.02 10.80
N ASP A 60 -7.07 6.03 10.52
CA ASP A 60 -7.48 4.82 9.78
C ASP A 60 -8.55 4.03 10.55
N TYR A 61 -8.40 3.90 11.87
CA TYR A 61 -9.38 3.21 12.72
C TYR A 61 -10.69 3.98 12.84
N LEU A 62 -10.66 5.32 12.86
CA LEU A 62 -11.84 6.18 12.82
C LEU A 62 -12.59 5.99 11.49
N THR A 63 -11.88 5.94 10.37
CA THR A 63 -12.47 5.64 9.06
C THR A 63 -13.11 4.25 9.01
N ILE A 64 -12.48 3.24 9.62
CA ILE A 64 -12.99 1.87 9.66
C ILE A 64 -14.23 1.74 10.56
N SER A 65 -14.22 2.41 11.72
CA SER A 65 -15.26 2.25 12.75
C SER A 65 -16.41 3.25 12.62
N HIS A 66 -16.22 4.36 11.92
CA HIS A 66 -17.14 5.50 11.86
C HIS A 66 -17.48 6.06 13.26
N GLY A 67 -16.56 5.95 14.21
CA GLY A 67 -16.72 6.45 15.57
C GLY A 67 -16.12 7.83 15.81
N GLU A 68 -16.02 8.18 17.08
CA GLU A 68 -15.35 9.40 17.54
C GLU A 68 -14.05 9.08 18.26
N LYS A 69 -13.14 10.06 18.27
CA LYS A 69 -11.82 9.90 18.89
C LYS A 69 -11.97 9.90 20.41
N GLY A 70 -11.63 8.77 21.03
CA GLY A 70 -11.44 8.62 22.47
C GLY A 70 -10.07 9.12 22.95
N SER A 71 -9.65 8.67 24.11
CA SER A 71 -8.36 9.02 24.71
C SER A 71 -7.57 7.77 25.06
N TRP A 72 -6.24 7.88 25.06
CA TRP A 72 -5.37 6.78 25.42
C TRP A 72 -4.19 7.27 26.25
N GLU A 73 -3.75 6.40 27.14
CA GLU A 73 -2.52 6.58 27.91
C GLU A 73 -1.80 5.24 28.09
N ALA A 74 -0.52 5.30 28.46
CA ALA A 74 0.25 4.11 28.74
C ALA A 74 0.96 4.23 30.10
N THR A 75 0.96 3.13 30.86
CA THR A 75 1.55 3.08 32.20
C THR A 75 2.26 1.75 32.46
N GLU A 76 3.22 1.73 33.38
CA GLU A 76 3.81 0.50 33.89
C GLU A 76 3.07 -0.05 35.13
N ASP A 77 2.37 0.83 35.83
CA ASP A 77 1.66 0.52 37.06
C ASP A 77 0.43 -0.35 36.76
N PHE A 78 0.46 -1.56 37.28
CA PHE A 78 -0.62 -2.52 37.07
C PHE A 78 -1.88 -2.15 37.86
N ASP A 79 -1.72 -1.76 39.14
CA ASP A 79 -2.85 -1.49 40.03
C ASP A 79 -3.59 -0.23 39.55
N ALA A 80 -2.84 0.83 39.26
CA ALA A 80 -3.40 2.06 38.72
C ALA A 80 -4.15 1.83 37.39
N ALA A 81 -3.63 0.95 36.52
CA ALA A 81 -4.28 0.65 35.26
C ALA A 81 -5.62 -0.07 35.45
N VAL A 82 -5.70 -1.08 36.32
CA VAL A 82 -6.86 -2.00 36.37
C VAL A 82 -7.92 -1.62 37.39
N ARG A 83 -7.62 -0.75 38.37
CA ARG A 83 -8.48 -0.50 39.54
C ARG A 83 -9.91 -0.04 39.20
N ASP A 84 -10.10 0.66 38.09
CA ASP A 84 -11.41 1.18 37.65
C ASP A 84 -11.89 0.52 36.34
N ALA A 85 -11.13 -0.42 35.79
CA ALA A 85 -11.42 -1.05 34.50
C ALA A 85 -12.77 -1.78 34.49
N TRP A 86 -13.55 -1.63 33.42
CA TRP A 86 -14.74 -2.47 33.20
C TRP A 86 -14.48 -3.66 32.28
N LEU A 87 -13.45 -3.56 31.44
CA LEU A 87 -13.00 -4.60 30.52
C LEU A 87 -11.48 -4.58 30.42
N VAL A 88 -10.86 -5.75 30.61
CA VAL A 88 -9.43 -5.94 30.44
C VAL A 88 -9.18 -6.94 29.32
N PHE A 89 -8.29 -6.60 28.39
CA PHE A 89 -7.71 -7.52 27.42
C PHE A 89 -6.29 -7.89 27.81
N GLU A 90 -6.05 -9.17 28.08
CA GLU A 90 -4.74 -9.76 28.28
C GLU A 90 -4.11 -10.07 26.90
N ALA A 91 -2.99 -9.43 26.61
CA ALA A 91 -2.16 -9.62 25.42
C ALA A 91 -0.65 -9.65 25.79
N VAL A 92 -0.33 -10.27 26.92
CA VAL A 92 1.04 -10.46 27.41
C VAL A 92 1.72 -11.63 26.67
N PRO A 93 3.05 -11.83 26.82
CA PRO A 93 3.77 -12.91 26.13
C PRO A 93 3.11 -14.27 26.27
N GLU A 94 3.23 -15.11 25.24
CA GLU A 94 2.57 -16.42 25.11
C GLU A 94 3.23 -17.50 25.99
N ILE A 95 3.36 -17.23 27.29
CA ILE A 95 3.97 -18.09 28.31
C ILE A 95 2.91 -18.36 29.40
N LEU A 96 2.58 -19.63 29.61
CA LEU A 96 1.48 -20.04 30.50
C LEU A 96 1.58 -19.44 31.90
N SER A 97 2.75 -19.52 32.54
CA SER A 97 2.95 -19.00 33.91
C SER A 97 2.69 -17.50 34.01
N ILE A 98 3.17 -16.71 33.04
CA ILE A 98 2.96 -15.25 33.01
C ILE A 98 1.46 -14.94 32.89
N LYS A 99 0.73 -15.67 32.04
CA LYS A 99 -0.71 -15.47 31.86
C LYS A 99 -1.50 -15.87 33.11
N GLU A 100 -1.21 -17.01 33.72
CA GLU A 100 -1.83 -17.41 34.99
C GLU A 100 -1.62 -16.38 36.10
N ASP A 101 -0.38 -15.89 36.25
CA ASP A 101 -0.04 -14.88 37.25
C ASP A 101 -0.73 -13.55 36.96
N THR A 102 -0.91 -13.20 35.67
CA THR A 102 -1.68 -12.04 35.24
C THR A 102 -3.15 -12.16 35.63
N PHE A 103 -3.80 -13.30 35.38
CA PHE A 103 -5.19 -13.53 35.77
C PHE A 103 -5.37 -13.57 37.30
N LEU A 104 -4.39 -14.09 38.05
CA LEU A 104 -4.38 -14.03 39.51
C LEU A 104 -4.26 -12.58 40.02
N ALA A 105 -3.44 -11.74 39.38
CA ALA A 105 -3.34 -10.33 39.72
C ALA A 105 -4.66 -9.58 39.40
N LEU A 106 -5.27 -9.87 38.25
CA LEU A 106 -6.57 -9.32 37.86
C LEU A 106 -7.69 -9.70 38.83
N GLU A 107 -7.72 -10.93 39.35
CA GLU A 107 -8.68 -11.32 40.38
C GLU A 107 -8.57 -10.44 41.63
N LYS A 108 -7.34 -10.06 42.02
CA LYS A 108 -7.07 -9.31 43.25
C LYS A 108 -7.33 -7.82 43.12
N GLN A 109 -7.04 -7.24 41.95
CA GLN A 109 -6.92 -5.78 41.78
C GLN A 109 -7.98 -5.18 40.85
N ALA A 110 -8.49 -5.92 39.87
CA ALA A 110 -9.56 -5.41 39.01
C ALA A 110 -10.92 -5.49 39.73
N PRO A 111 -11.86 -4.57 39.44
CA PRO A 111 -13.21 -4.62 39.98
C PRO A 111 -13.86 -6.00 39.82
N ALA A 112 -14.66 -6.41 40.80
CA ALA A 112 -15.29 -7.73 40.81
C ALA A 112 -16.26 -7.96 39.64
N ASP A 113 -16.78 -6.88 39.04
CA ASP A 113 -17.67 -6.90 37.87
C ASP A 113 -16.94 -6.78 36.52
N CYS A 114 -15.63 -6.53 36.53
CA CYS A 114 -14.84 -6.32 35.32
C CYS A 114 -14.77 -7.57 34.43
N ILE A 115 -14.93 -7.44 33.12
CA ILE A 115 -14.77 -8.55 32.17
C ILE A 115 -13.28 -8.77 31.92
N LEU A 116 -12.82 -10.03 32.00
CA LEU A 116 -11.42 -10.38 31.81
C LEU A 116 -11.27 -11.22 30.53
N ALA A 117 -10.71 -10.65 29.48
CA ALA A 117 -10.60 -11.25 28.17
C ALA A 117 -9.15 -11.60 27.83
N SER A 118 -8.86 -12.82 27.37
CA SER A 118 -7.52 -13.18 26.85
C SER A 118 -7.51 -13.20 25.33
N ASN A 119 -6.53 -12.51 24.74
CA ASN A 119 -6.24 -12.58 23.31
C ASN A 119 -5.31 -13.75 22.92
N SER A 120 -5.06 -14.67 23.84
CA SER A 120 -4.29 -15.90 23.60
C SER A 120 -4.83 -16.68 22.40
N SER A 121 -3.94 -17.02 21.47
CA SER A 121 -4.26 -17.84 20.30
C SER A 121 -3.92 -19.32 20.52
N SER A 122 -3.05 -19.63 21.50
CA SER A 122 -2.54 -20.98 21.76
C SER A 122 -3.21 -21.67 22.94
N PHE A 123 -3.50 -20.90 23.99
CA PHE A 123 -4.13 -21.38 25.22
C PHE A 123 -5.62 -21.02 25.29
N MET A 124 -6.45 -22.01 25.63
CA MET A 124 -7.83 -21.78 26.00
C MET A 124 -7.88 -21.10 27.37
N SER A 125 -8.84 -20.20 27.60
CA SER A 125 -8.92 -19.46 28.86
C SER A 125 -8.97 -20.39 30.07
N ARG A 126 -9.62 -21.56 29.99
CA ARG A 126 -9.63 -22.53 31.10
C ARG A 126 -8.23 -22.90 31.60
N GLU A 127 -7.25 -22.94 30.70
CA GLU A 127 -5.85 -23.30 31.00
C GLU A 127 -5.15 -22.19 31.79
N LEU A 128 -5.61 -20.94 31.67
CA LEU A 128 -5.05 -19.76 32.34
C LEU A 128 -5.61 -19.56 33.76
N LEU A 129 -6.64 -20.32 34.13
CA LEU A 129 -7.46 -20.05 35.32
C LEU A 129 -7.20 -21.03 36.48
N GLY A 130 -6.06 -21.74 36.47
CA GLY A 130 -5.69 -22.68 37.53
C GLY A 130 -5.54 -22.05 38.91
N LYS A 131 -5.20 -20.75 38.97
CA LYS A 131 -4.94 -20.01 40.22
C LYS A 131 -6.09 -19.10 40.68
N VAL A 132 -7.17 -18.98 39.90
CA VAL A 132 -8.30 -18.09 40.22
C VAL A 132 -9.50 -18.83 40.78
N LYS A 133 -10.32 -18.14 41.57
CA LYS A 133 -11.56 -18.66 42.17
C LYS A 133 -12.64 -18.90 41.11
N GLU A 134 -13.50 -19.89 41.35
CA GLU A 134 -14.64 -20.18 40.46
C GLU A 134 -15.56 -18.99 40.22
N SER A 135 -15.76 -18.14 41.23
CA SER A 135 -16.54 -16.90 41.08
C SER A 135 -15.97 -15.95 40.03
N THR A 136 -14.64 -15.93 39.87
CA THR A 136 -13.94 -15.11 38.87
C THR A 136 -14.04 -15.72 37.48
N LYS A 137 -14.06 -17.06 37.35
CA LYS A 137 -14.09 -17.72 36.03
C LYS A 137 -15.34 -17.38 35.22
N ALA A 138 -16.45 -17.03 35.89
CA ALA A 138 -17.70 -16.62 35.25
C ALA A 138 -17.60 -15.34 34.39
N ARG A 139 -16.63 -14.46 34.65
CA ARG A 139 -16.39 -13.21 33.90
C ARG A 139 -15.16 -13.27 32.98
N VAL A 140 -14.59 -14.46 32.78
CA VAL A 140 -13.40 -14.68 31.94
C VAL A 140 -13.78 -15.33 30.62
N LEU A 141 -13.20 -14.87 29.50
CA LEU A 141 -13.35 -15.48 28.18
C LEU A 141 -12.10 -15.27 27.30
N ASN A 142 -12.03 -15.98 26.17
CA ASN A 142 -11.10 -15.63 25.10
C ASN A 142 -11.74 -14.63 24.14
N THR A 143 -10.93 -13.71 23.62
CA THR A 143 -11.27 -12.77 22.55
C THR A 143 -10.13 -12.73 21.55
N HIS A 144 -10.23 -13.48 20.45
CA HIS A 144 -9.14 -13.62 19.50
C HIS A 144 -9.26 -12.58 18.38
N PHE A 145 -8.38 -11.59 18.44
CA PHE A 145 -8.20 -10.53 17.46
C PHE A 145 -7.14 -10.93 16.43
N MET A 146 -7.45 -10.76 15.14
CA MET A 146 -6.55 -11.16 14.04
C MET A 146 -5.93 -9.97 13.31
N MET A 147 -4.69 -10.09 12.82
CA MET A 147 -4.13 -9.12 11.88
C MET A 147 -4.58 -9.42 10.44
N PRO A 148 -4.65 -8.43 9.53
CA PRO A 148 -4.32 -7.00 9.67
C PRO A 148 -5.47 -6.15 10.30
N PRO A 149 -5.30 -4.83 10.55
CA PRO A 149 -6.32 -3.97 11.15
C PRO A 149 -7.72 -4.08 10.53
N GLN A 150 -7.80 -4.26 9.21
CA GLN A 150 -9.05 -4.42 8.45
C GLN A 150 -9.83 -5.71 8.79
N ALA A 151 -9.20 -6.68 9.48
CA ALA A 151 -9.87 -7.90 9.92
C ALA A 151 -10.76 -7.60 11.14
N LEU A 152 -12.00 -7.16 10.89
CA LEU A 152 -12.94 -6.76 11.93
C LEU A 152 -13.51 -7.93 12.74
N ILE A 153 -13.26 -9.17 12.32
CA ILE A 153 -13.75 -10.36 13.02
C ILE A 153 -12.98 -10.53 14.35
N VAL A 154 -13.73 -10.78 15.42
CA VAL A 154 -13.19 -11.14 16.74
C VAL A 154 -13.86 -12.43 17.20
N GLU A 155 -13.08 -13.47 17.47
CA GLU A 155 -13.66 -14.75 17.92
C GLU A 155 -13.77 -14.79 19.44
N LEU A 156 -14.99 -14.97 19.95
CA LEU A 156 -15.29 -15.12 21.38
C LEU A 156 -15.40 -16.60 21.73
N MET A 157 -14.79 -17.02 22.84
CA MET A 157 -14.85 -18.41 23.28
C MET A 157 -14.89 -18.52 24.81
N THR A 158 -15.71 -19.44 25.31
CA THR A 158 -15.89 -19.71 26.74
C THR A 158 -14.63 -20.30 27.39
N SER A 159 -14.44 -20.01 28.68
CA SER A 159 -13.50 -20.69 29.58
C SER A 159 -14.06 -22.01 30.14
N GLY A 160 -15.23 -22.45 29.68
CA GLY A 160 -16.02 -23.54 30.28
C GLY A 160 -16.91 -23.08 31.42
N SER A 161 -16.55 -22.00 32.12
CA SER A 161 -17.32 -21.40 33.22
C SER A 161 -17.89 -20.01 32.90
N THR A 162 -17.54 -19.41 31.75
CA THR A 162 -18.04 -18.08 31.34
C THR A 162 -19.56 -18.03 31.38
N ALA A 163 -20.11 -16.99 32.00
CA ALA A 163 -21.55 -16.80 32.03
C ALA A 163 -22.12 -16.57 30.62
N SER A 164 -23.19 -17.30 30.29
CA SER A 164 -23.76 -17.30 28.93
C SER A 164 -24.27 -15.93 28.48
N ASN A 165 -24.78 -15.11 29.41
CA ASN A 165 -25.28 -13.77 29.13
C ASN A 165 -24.16 -12.70 28.98
N LEU A 166 -22.90 -13.03 29.24
CA LEU A 166 -21.75 -12.16 28.96
C LEU A 166 -21.52 -12.02 27.46
N PHE A 167 -21.65 -13.12 26.69
CA PHE A 167 -21.43 -13.12 25.24
C PHE A 167 -22.32 -12.15 24.46
N PRO A 168 -23.66 -12.14 24.61
CA PRO A 168 -24.49 -11.18 23.90
C PRO A 168 -24.19 -9.73 24.30
N PHE A 169 -23.92 -9.47 25.59
CA PHE A 169 -23.52 -8.14 26.06
C PHE A 169 -22.22 -7.67 25.40
N LEU A 170 -21.15 -8.44 25.51
CA LEU A 170 -19.86 -8.04 24.95
C LEU A 170 -19.90 -7.99 23.42
N SER A 171 -20.65 -8.89 22.77
CA SER A 171 -20.84 -8.85 21.32
C SER A 171 -21.53 -7.55 20.90
N GLN A 172 -22.52 -7.09 21.66
CA GLN A 172 -23.20 -5.82 21.40
C GLN A 172 -22.23 -4.64 21.54
N GLU A 173 -21.43 -4.59 22.61
CA GLU A 173 -20.45 -3.52 22.81
C GLU A 173 -19.34 -3.54 21.74
N MET A 174 -18.82 -4.70 21.37
CA MET A 174 -17.85 -4.83 20.28
C MET A 174 -18.43 -4.41 18.93
N THR A 175 -19.71 -4.70 18.66
CA THR A 175 -20.38 -4.28 17.41
C THR A 175 -20.49 -2.75 17.32
N LYS A 176 -20.75 -2.06 18.44
CA LYS A 176 -20.70 -0.59 18.50
C LYS A 176 -19.31 -0.04 18.18
N CYS A 177 -18.27 -0.84 18.40
CA CYS A 177 -16.88 -0.48 18.08
C CYS A 177 -16.51 -0.74 16.60
N GLY A 178 -17.46 -1.08 15.74
CA GLY A 178 -17.22 -1.47 14.34
C GLY A 178 -16.67 -2.89 14.16
N LEU A 179 -16.51 -3.65 15.24
CA LEU A 179 -16.04 -5.04 15.19
C LEU A 179 -17.19 -5.98 14.83
N LYS A 180 -16.83 -7.19 14.39
CA LYS A 180 -17.75 -8.26 13.99
C LYS A 180 -17.52 -9.49 14.87
N PRO A 181 -18.00 -9.48 16.12
CA PRO A 181 -17.77 -10.57 17.05
C PRO A 181 -18.51 -11.84 16.59
N VAL A 182 -17.84 -12.99 16.69
CA VAL A 182 -18.41 -14.31 16.41
C VAL A 182 -18.12 -15.23 17.58
N THR A 183 -19.14 -15.94 18.07
CA THR A 183 -18.98 -16.80 19.27
C THR A 183 -18.82 -18.26 18.88
N ALA A 184 -17.72 -18.86 19.31
CA ALA A 184 -17.55 -20.31 19.28
C ALA A 184 -18.51 -20.96 20.29
N LYS A 185 -19.39 -21.84 19.81
CA LYS A 185 -20.42 -22.49 20.64
C LYS A 185 -19.86 -23.36 21.77
N LYS A 186 -18.59 -23.75 21.68
CA LYS A 186 -17.85 -24.53 22.66
C LYS A 186 -16.37 -24.24 22.50
N GLU A 187 -15.57 -24.69 23.46
CA GLU A 187 -14.11 -24.64 23.33
C GLU A 187 -13.63 -25.38 22.09
N SER A 188 -12.75 -24.73 21.33
CA SER A 188 -12.20 -25.23 20.09
C SER A 188 -10.74 -24.80 19.99
N PRO A 189 -9.78 -25.74 19.97
CA PRO A 189 -8.41 -25.43 19.58
C PRO A 189 -8.41 -24.75 18.21
N GLY A 190 -7.82 -23.55 18.12
CA GLY A 190 -7.85 -22.75 16.90
C GLY A 190 -9.16 -22.02 16.63
N PHE A 191 -10.03 -21.86 17.64
CA PHE A 191 -11.31 -21.17 17.51
C PHE A 191 -12.15 -21.71 16.34
N ILE A 192 -12.66 -20.83 15.47
CA ILE A 192 -13.44 -21.18 14.29
C ILE A 192 -12.52 -21.09 13.06
N PHE A 193 -11.98 -19.91 12.78
CA PHE A 193 -11.24 -19.62 11.55
C PHE A 193 -9.92 -20.39 11.49
N ASN A 194 -9.07 -20.27 12.52
CA ASN A 194 -7.75 -20.92 12.51
C ASN A 194 -7.85 -22.44 12.41
N ARG A 195 -8.92 -23.05 12.98
CA ARG A 195 -9.20 -24.48 12.85
C ARG A 195 -9.61 -24.90 11.44
N ILE A 196 -10.45 -24.10 10.76
CA ILE A 196 -10.81 -24.32 9.35
C ILE A 196 -9.57 -24.14 8.48
N TRP A 197 -8.82 -23.07 8.72
CA TRP A 197 -7.58 -22.75 8.01
C TRP A 197 -6.53 -23.86 8.15
N ALA A 198 -6.36 -24.45 9.33
CA ALA A 198 -5.50 -25.62 9.53
C ALA A 198 -5.89 -26.82 8.65
N SER A 199 -7.19 -27.02 8.41
CA SER A 199 -7.66 -28.09 7.54
C SER A 199 -7.40 -27.79 6.06
N ILE A 200 -7.61 -26.54 5.63
CA ILE A 200 -7.29 -26.08 4.27
C ILE A 200 -5.79 -26.23 4.01
N LYS A 201 -4.93 -25.74 4.91
CA LYS A 201 -3.47 -25.87 4.79
C LYS A 201 -3.04 -27.31 4.63
N ARG A 202 -3.54 -28.21 5.49
CA ARG A 202 -3.19 -29.63 5.43
C ARG A 202 -3.58 -30.25 4.09
N GLU A 203 -4.77 -29.96 3.57
CA GLU A 203 -5.21 -30.50 2.28
C GLU A 203 -4.41 -29.94 1.11
N VAL A 204 -4.14 -28.63 1.11
CA VAL A 204 -3.28 -27.98 0.10
C VAL A 204 -1.89 -28.62 0.08
N LEU A 205 -1.29 -28.85 1.24
CA LEU A 205 0.00 -29.53 1.34
C LEU A 205 -0.06 -30.98 0.83
N MET A 206 -1.17 -31.69 1.06
CA MET A 206 -1.35 -33.05 0.54
C MET A 206 -1.50 -33.09 -0.99
N VAL A 207 -2.26 -32.17 -1.58
CA VAL A 207 -2.36 -32.01 -3.04
C VAL A 207 -0.98 -31.82 -3.68
N ILE A 208 -0.13 -31.02 -3.03
CA ILE A 208 1.26 -30.83 -3.48
C ILE A 208 2.09 -32.10 -3.27
N ALA A 209 1.95 -32.75 -2.10
CA ALA A 209 2.70 -33.96 -1.76
C ALA A 209 2.41 -35.13 -2.70
N GLU A 210 1.17 -35.26 -3.17
CA GLU A 210 0.72 -36.29 -4.11
C GLU A 210 1.01 -35.92 -5.58
N GLY A 211 1.57 -34.73 -5.84
CA GLY A 211 1.93 -34.26 -7.18
C GLY A 211 0.73 -33.90 -8.05
N VAL A 212 -0.45 -33.69 -7.45
CA VAL A 212 -1.68 -33.35 -8.18
C VAL A 212 -1.60 -31.95 -8.80
N ALA A 213 -1.00 -30.99 -8.10
CA ALA A 213 -0.78 -29.63 -8.60
C ALA A 213 0.40 -28.94 -7.89
N ASP A 214 1.01 -27.97 -8.58
CA ASP A 214 2.00 -27.07 -7.98
C ASP A 214 1.34 -25.89 -7.21
N PRO A 215 2.09 -25.21 -6.32
CA PRO A 215 1.57 -24.08 -5.53
C PRO A 215 0.99 -22.93 -6.36
N GLN A 216 1.55 -22.64 -7.54
CA GLN A 216 1.08 -21.58 -8.44
C GLN A 216 -0.31 -21.91 -9.00
N THR A 217 -0.51 -23.16 -9.38
CA THR A 217 -1.77 -23.68 -9.93
C THR A 217 -2.85 -23.71 -8.86
N ILE A 218 -2.53 -24.19 -7.66
CA ILE A 218 -3.48 -24.21 -6.53
C ILE A 218 -3.94 -22.79 -6.19
N ASP A 219 -2.99 -21.85 -6.08
CA ASP A 219 -3.33 -20.46 -5.78
C ASP A 219 -4.13 -19.82 -6.92
N ARG A 220 -3.80 -20.11 -8.18
CA ARG A 220 -4.58 -19.63 -9.34
C ARG A 220 -6.03 -20.08 -9.26
N VAL A 221 -6.27 -21.38 -9.08
CA VAL A 221 -7.63 -21.94 -8.97
C VAL A 221 -8.39 -21.31 -7.80
N TRP A 222 -7.74 -21.18 -6.64
CA TRP A 222 -8.34 -20.56 -5.47
C TRP A 222 -8.73 -19.10 -5.71
N MET A 223 -7.80 -18.30 -6.25
CA MET A 223 -8.01 -16.88 -6.51
C MET A 223 -9.10 -16.67 -7.56
N ASP A 224 -9.09 -17.43 -8.65
CA ASP A 224 -10.10 -17.32 -9.70
C ASP A 224 -11.49 -17.77 -9.21
N MET A 225 -11.58 -18.84 -8.42
CA MET A 225 -12.86 -19.37 -7.94
C MET A 225 -13.49 -18.51 -6.84
N TYR A 226 -12.68 -18.03 -5.89
CA TYR A 226 -13.17 -17.26 -4.74
C TYR A 226 -13.03 -15.74 -4.91
N GLN A 227 -12.47 -15.28 -6.03
CA GLN A 227 -12.10 -13.87 -6.24
C GLN A 227 -11.24 -13.34 -5.08
N SER A 228 -10.42 -14.23 -4.51
CA SER A 228 -9.54 -13.91 -3.39
C SER A 228 -8.32 -13.16 -3.90
N PRO A 229 -7.85 -12.10 -3.22
CA PRO A 229 -6.63 -11.39 -3.60
C PRO A 229 -5.36 -12.24 -3.42
N THR A 230 -5.45 -13.35 -2.69
CA THR A 230 -4.32 -14.22 -2.37
C THR A 230 -4.77 -15.67 -2.24
N GLY A 231 -3.94 -16.62 -2.68
CA GLY A 231 -4.20 -18.05 -2.55
C GLY A 231 -3.57 -18.66 -1.29
N PRO A 232 -3.98 -19.90 -0.94
CA PRO A 232 -3.61 -20.52 0.32
C PRO A 232 -2.11 -20.85 0.44
N CYS A 233 -1.43 -21.18 -0.67
CA CYS A 233 0.01 -21.42 -0.66
C CYS A 233 0.76 -20.12 -0.35
N THR A 234 0.34 -19.00 -0.95
CA THR A 234 0.92 -17.68 -0.65
C THR A 234 0.68 -17.29 0.81
N MET A 235 -0.50 -17.55 1.36
CA MET A 235 -0.81 -17.28 2.77
C MET A 235 0.08 -18.08 3.75
N MET A 236 0.58 -19.25 3.37
CA MET A 236 1.56 -20.03 4.14
C MET A 236 2.99 -19.46 4.08
N GLY A 237 3.23 -18.41 3.29
CA GLY A 237 4.53 -17.73 3.15
C GLY A 237 5.03 -17.02 4.42
N VAL A 238 4.22 -16.95 5.47
CA VAL A 238 4.58 -16.41 6.80
C VAL A 238 5.75 -17.17 7.48
N GLY A 239 5.99 -18.43 7.09
CA GLY A 239 6.96 -19.31 7.72
C GLY A 239 6.51 -20.77 7.68
N LEU A 240 7.14 -21.64 6.89
CA LEU A 240 6.75 -23.05 6.82
C LEU A 240 7.05 -23.83 8.11
N ASP A 241 8.08 -23.43 8.86
CA ASP A 241 8.35 -23.89 10.23
C ASP A 241 7.27 -23.43 11.22
N THR A 242 6.81 -22.19 11.12
CA THR A 242 5.67 -21.71 11.92
C THR A 242 4.40 -22.50 11.58
N VAL A 243 4.17 -22.79 10.30
CA VAL A 243 3.05 -23.63 9.85
C VAL A 243 3.18 -25.04 10.43
N GLU A 244 4.36 -25.66 10.33
CA GLU A 244 4.66 -26.98 10.89
C GLU A 244 4.36 -27.03 12.40
N HIS A 245 4.92 -26.10 13.18
CA HIS A 245 4.71 -26.05 14.63
C HIS A 245 3.24 -25.92 15.03
N ILE A 246 2.48 -25.09 14.32
CA ILE A 246 1.05 -24.92 14.55
C ILE A 246 0.28 -26.21 14.22
N GLU A 247 0.60 -26.84 13.08
CA GLU A 247 -0.05 -28.08 12.66
C GLU A 247 0.31 -29.28 13.56
N GLU A 248 1.52 -29.35 14.12
CA GLU A 248 1.92 -30.34 15.13
C GLU A 248 0.96 -30.31 16.34
N ASN A 249 0.67 -29.12 16.85
CA ASN A 249 -0.28 -28.94 17.94
C ASN A 249 -1.69 -29.45 17.58
N TYR A 250 -2.17 -29.17 16.36
CA TYR A 250 -3.45 -29.71 15.90
C TYR A 250 -3.44 -31.23 15.76
N VAL A 251 -2.35 -31.80 15.27
CA VAL A 251 -2.18 -33.25 15.14
C VAL A 251 -2.24 -33.93 16.50
N GLU A 252 -1.53 -33.40 17.49
CA GLU A 252 -1.53 -33.93 18.85
C GLU A 252 -2.88 -33.75 19.54
N LYS A 253 -3.42 -32.53 19.58
CA LYS A 253 -4.67 -32.24 20.30
C LYS A 253 -5.90 -32.88 19.65
N ARG A 254 -5.87 -33.21 18.36
CA ARG A 254 -7.01 -33.74 17.62
C ARG A 254 -6.83 -35.16 17.08
N GLY A 255 -5.67 -35.78 17.28
CA GLY A 255 -5.38 -37.13 16.78
C GLY A 255 -5.39 -37.23 15.25
N LEU A 256 -4.84 -36.23 14.56
CA LEU A 256 -4.80 -36.22 13.09
C LEU A 256 -3.57 -36.99 12.56
N PRO A 257 -3.56 -37.45 11.30
CA PRO A 257 -2.38 -38.09 10.71
C PRO A 257 -1.16 -37.17 10.65
N LYS A 258 0.02 -37.70 10.95
CA LYS A 258 1.32 -37.00 10.85
C LYS A 258 1.89 -36.95 9.43
N THR A 259 1.25 -37.59 8.46
CA THR A 259 1.78 -37.78 7.09
C THR A 259 2.12 -36.46 6.40
N THR A 260 1.20 -35.49 6.42
CA THR A 260 1.40 -34.17 5.83
C THR A 260 2.54 -33.40 6.48
N LEU A 261 2.63 -33.46 7.82
CA LEU A 261 3.69 -32.81 8.58
C LEU A 261 5.05 -33.40 8.25
N LYS A 262 5.16 -34.73 8.26
CA LYS A 262 6.41 -35.42 7.91
C LYS A 262 6.87 -35.02 6.51
N TRP A 263 5.96 -34.98 5.55
CA TRP A 263 6.28 -34.55 4.19
C TRP A 263 6.72 -33.08 4.14
N LEU A 264 6.02 -32.17 4.83
CA LEU A 264 6.38 -30.75 4.90
C LEU A 264 7.78 -30.58 5.50
N HIS A 265 8.07 -31.31 6.58
CA HIS A 265 9.37 -31.31 7.23
C HIS A 265 10.48 -31.73 6.27
N GLU A 266 10.36 -32.93 5.70
CA GLU A 266 11.38 -33.56 4.86
C GLU A 266 11.63 -32.78 3.56
N ASN A 267 10.59 -32.15 3.00
CA ASN A 267 10.68 -31.50 1.70
C ASN A 267 10.98 -30.00 1.76
N TYR A 268 10.68 -29.33 2.87
CA TYR A 268 10.85 -27.88 3.02
C TYR A 268 11.61 -27.50 4.28
N VAL A 269 11.09 -27.81 5.47
CA VAL A 269 11.62 -27.26 6.74
C VAL A 269 13.05 -27.76 7.01
N ALA A 270 13.31 -29.06 6.92
CA ALA A 270 14.64 -29.66 7.10
C ALA A 270 15.66 -29.18 6.06
N LYS A 271 15.18 -28.66 4.92
CA LYS A 271 16.01 -28.08 3.86
C LYS A 271 16.18 -26.57 4.01
N GLY A 272 15.63 -25.95 5.06
CA GLY A 272 15.69 -24.50 5.27
C GLY A 272 14.81 -23.68 4.34
N LYS A 273 13.86 -24.29 3.60
CA LYS A 273 12.91 -23.58 2.74
C LYS A 273 11.71 -23.10 3.55
N LEU A 274 11.85 -21.96 4.23
CA LEU A 274 10.87 -21.48 5.21
C LEU A 274 9.85 -20.46 4.68
N GLY A 275 9.84 -20.16 3.38
CA GLY A 275 9.01 -19.11 2.78
C GLY A 275 9.71 -17.75 2.76
N ASN A 276 8.96 -16.67 3.00
CA ASN A 276 9.43 -15.29 2.76
C ASN A 276 10.61 -14.87 3.65
N LYS A 277 10.83 -15.57 4.76
CA LYS A 277 11.94 -15.32 5.70
C LYS A 277 13.21 -16.11 5.39
N SER A 278 13.20 -16.94 4.34
CA SER A 278 14.35 -17.77 3.94
C SER A 278 14.83 -17.40 2.55
N ASP A 279 16.15 -17.25 2.41
CA ASP A 279 16.82 -17.06 1.13
C ASP A 279 16.76 -18.31 0.23
N GLN A 280 16.23 -19.43 0.74
CA GLN A 280 15.94 -20.64 -0.03
C GLN A 280 14.47 -20.75 -0.45
N GLY A 281 13.64 -19.75 -0.12
CA GLY A 281 12.24 -19.67 -0.50
C GLY A 281 11.39 -20.63 0.32
N GLY A 282 10.27 -21.11 -0.23
CA GLY A 282 9.34 -22.02 0.43
C GLY A 282 8.60 -22.87 -0.58
N LEU A 283 7.26 -22.89 -0.50
CA LEU A 283 6.41 -23.48 -1.54
C LEU A 283 6.66 -22.82 -2.90
N TYR A 284 6.92 -21.53 -2.91
CA TYR A 284 7.41 -20.81 -4.09
C TYR A 284 8.94 -20.85 -4.13
N PRO A 285 9.54 -20.95 -5.33
CA PRO A 285 10.97 -20.77 -5.47
C PRO A 285 11.36 -19.38 -4.96
N VAL A 286 12.61 -19.24 -4.52
CA VAL A 286 13.21 -17.92 -4.35
C VAL A 286 13.01 -17.19 -5.68
N PRO A 287 12.46 -15.98 -5.70
CA PRO A 287 12.54 -15.14 -6.89
C PRO A 287 14.00 -15.16 -7.35
N PRO A 288 14.29 -15.43 -8.63
CA PRO A 288 15.67 -15.61 -9.09
C PRO A 288 16.55 -14.49 -8.54
N SER A 289 17.73 -14.84 -7.99
CA SER A 289 18.70 -13.86 -7.49
C SER A 289 19.22 -13.03 -8.65
N GLY A 290 18.45 -12.01 -8.97
CA GLY A 290 18.82 -10.89 -9.80
C GLY A 290 18.42 -9.63 -9.05
N GLU A 291 19.03 -8.51 -9.45
CA GLU A 291 18.61 -7.15 -9.08
C GLU A 291 17.08 -7.09 -8.88
N LYS A 292 16.67 -6.88 -7.62
CA LYS A 292 15.26 -6.69 -7.30
C LYS A 292 14.82 -5.40 -7.98
N THR A 293 13.64 -5.44 -8.60
CA THR A 293 13.10 -4.28 -9.28
C THR A 293 12.02 -3.69 -8.40
N LYS A 294 12.27 -2.48 -7.92
CA LYS A 294 11.29 -1.68 -7.20
C LYS A 294 10.71 -0.64 -8.15
N LEU A 295 9.41 -0.42 -8.05
CA LEU A 295 8.74 0.71 -8.69
C LEU A 295 8.47 1.75 -7.62
N LEU A 296 8.94 2.96 -7.84
CA LEU A 296 8.45 4.14 -7.14
C LEU A 296 7.25 4.66 -7.91
N VAL A 297 6.13 4.80 -7.23
CA VAL A 297 4.84 5.15 -7.83
C VAL A 297 4.25 6.31 -7.06
N LEU A 298 3.86 7.35 -7.79
CA LEU A 298 3.15 8.47 -7.20
C LEU A 298 1.67 8.12 -7.05
N ASN A 299 1.15 8.30 -5.84
CA ASN A 299 -0.27 8.23 -5.55
C ASN A 299 -0.80 9.66 -5.42
N PHE A 300 -1.59 10.07 -6.40
CA PHE A 300 -2.23 11.38 -6.48
C PHE A 300 -3.25 11.60 -5.37
N TYR A 301 -3.94 10.52 -4.94
CA TYR A 301 -5.00 10.59 -3.95
C TYR A 301 -5.21 9.23 -3.27
N GLN A 302 -5.48 9.24 -1.96
CA GLN A 302 -5.98 8.10 -1.21
C GLN A 302 -7.32 8.48 -0.57
N GLY A 303 -8.40 7.82 -0.97
CA GLY A 303 -9.75 8.06 -0.46
C GLY A 303 -10.43 6.79 -0.01
N ALA A 304 -10.92 6.76 1.22
CA ALA A 304 -11.59 5.60 1.76
C ALA A 304 -13.10 5.58 1.52
N SER A 305 -13.74 6.69 1.17
CA SER A 305 -15.18 6.73 0.87
C SER A 305 -15.62 7.91 -0.03
N PRO A 306 -16.66 7.73 -0.86
CA PRO A 306 -17.32 8.84 -1.54
C PRO A 306 -17.86 9.87 -0.55
N GLY A 307 -17.54 11.16 -0.73
CA GLY A 307 -18.08 12.27 0.08
C GLY A 307 -17.10 12.91 1.08
N GLU A 308 -15.92 12.34 1.29
CA GLU A 308 -14.89 12.86 2.22
C GLU A 308 -13.84 13.78 1.55
N LEU A 309 -14.00 14.04 0.25
CA LEU A 309 -13.05 14.85 -0.52
C LEU A 309 -13.28 16.35 -0.25
N THR A 310 -12.33 17.00 0.41
CA THR A 310 -12.22 18.46 0.47
C THR A 310 -10.97 18.89 -0.29
N PRO A 311 -10.86 20.17 -0.71
CA PRO A 311 -9.62 20.69 -1.28
C PRO A 311 -8.41 20.45 -0.38
N GLU A 312 -8.56 20.56 0.94
CA GLU A 312 -7.48 20.36 1.91
C GLU A 312 -7.04 18.90 1.98
N THR A 313 -7.98 17.94 2.03
CA THR A 313 -7.64 16.51 2.05
C THR A 313 -7.00 16.10 0.72
N TYR A 314 -7.56 16.56 -0.39
CA TYR A 314 -7.00 16.35 -1.72
C TYR A 314 -5.55 16.85 -1.87
N LEU A 315 -5.25 18.07 -1.38
CA LEU A 315 -3.91 18.67 -1.45
C LEU A 315 -2.90 18.09 -0.42
N SER A 316 -3.33 17.16 0.44
CA SER A 316 -2.46 16.58 1.49
C SER A 316 -2.41 15.05 1.49
N SER A 317 -3.26 14.36 0.72
CA SER A 317 -3.28 12.89 0.64
C SER A 317 -2.25 12.27 -0.31
N GLY A 318 -1.45 13.05 -1.02
CA GLY A 318 -0.49 12.51 -2.00
C GLY A 318 0.65 11.72 -1.33
N GLN A 319 1.08 10.64 -2.00
CA GLN A 319 2.14 9.76 -1.49
C GLN A 319 3.13 9.35 -2.59
N ILE A 320 4.32 8.94 -2.16
CA ILE A 320 5.27 8.16 -2.95
C ILE A 320 5.31 6.76 -2.37
N LEU A 321 4.95 5.77 -3.19
CA LEU A 321 4.83 4.38 -2.80
C LEU A 321 5.94 3.55 -3.45
N GLU A 322 6.50 2.61 -2.70
CA GLU A 322 7.43 1.60 -3.22
C GLU A 322 6.70 0.26 -3.42
N PHE A 323 6.83 -0.31 -4.61
CA PHE A 323 6.30 -1.61 -4.97
C PHE A 323 7.43 -2.56 -5.38
N SER A 324 7.44 -3.78 -4.84
CA SER A 324 8.31 -4.85 -5.36
C SER A 324 7.64 -5.53 -6.55
N VAL A 325 8.34 -5.60 -7.68
CA VAL A 325 7.84 -6.35 -8.85
C VAL A 325 7.85 -7.86 -8.59
N GLU A 326 8.78 -8.33 -7.76
CA GLU A 326 8.95 -9.74 -7.42
C GLU A 326 7.90 -10.22 -6.42
N ASN A 327 7.49 -9.36 -5.47
CA ASN A 327 6.46 -9.67 -4.48
C ASN A 327 5.19 -8.85 -4.71
N LYS A 328 4.41 -9.24 -5.72
CA LYS A 328 3.17 -8.55 -6.13
C LYS A 328 2.06 -8.53 -5.07
N ASN A 329 2.16 -9.41 -4.07
CA ASN A 329 1.21 -9.50 -2.97
C ASN A 329 1.65 -8.70 -1.74
N ALA A 330 2.88 -8.15 -1.74
CA ALA A 330 3.30 -7.23 -0.70
C ALA A 330 2.48 -5.95 -0.78
N ARG A 331 2.10 -5.43 0.39
CA ARG A 331 1.55 -4.08 0.47
C ARG A 331 2.64 -3.08 0.07
N PRO A 332 2.32 -2.04 -0.71
CA PRO A 332 3.28 -0.99 -1.00
C PRO A 332 3.70 -0.28 0.28
N ASN A 333 4.97 0.12 0.33
CA ASN A 333 5.49 0.94 1.42
C ASN A 333 5.34 2.43 1.07
N ALA A 334 4.72 3.22 1.95
CA ALA A 334 4.66 4.66 1.76
C ALA A 334 5.98 5.30 2.23
N LEU A 335 6.82 5.73 1.28
CA LEU A 335 8.11 6.36 1.58
C LEU A 335 7.95 7.81 2.01
N VAL A 336 7.04 8.53 1.34
CA VAL A 336 6.74 9.94 1.61
C VAL A 336 5.22 10.12 1.51
N SER A 337 4.64 10.84 2.46
CA SER A 337 3.22 11.18 2.50
C SER A 337 3.03 12.70 2.58
N GLY A 338 1.80 13.20 2.55
CA GLY A 338 1.55 14.64 2.73
C GLY A 338 1.80 15.48 1.48
N GLN A 339 1.86 14.86 0.29
CA GLN A 339 2.27 15.55 -0.94
C GLN A 339 1.09 16.25 -1.61
N ALA A 340 1.33 17.48 -2.10
CA ALA A 340 0.35 18.27 -2.82
C ALA A 340 0.22 17.79 -4.28
N VAL A 341 -0.53 16.71 -4.43
CA VAL A 341 -0.96 16.17 -5.72
C VAL A 341 0.23 15.84 -6.64
N PRO A 342 1.03 14.81 -6.31
CA PRO A 342 2.23 14.47 -7.06
C PRO A 342 1.92 13.90 -8.45
N ASP A 343 2.73 14.23 -9.46
CA ASP A 343 2.47 13.85 -10.87
C ASP A 343 3.63 13.14 -11.57
N GLY A 344 4.83 13.75 -11.61
CA GLY A 344 6.02 13.20 -12.27
C GLY A 344 7.12 12.80 -11.28
N ILE A 345 7.84 11.72 -11.56
CA ILE A 345 8.95 11.22 -10.72
C ILE A 345 10.09 10.63 -11.58
N ASP A 346 11.32 10.84 -11.14
CA ASP A 346 12.50 10.16 -11.67
C ASP A 346 13.56 9.98 -10.58
N VAL A 347 14.59 9.17 -10.84
CA VAL A 347 15.66 8.83 -9.91
C VAL A 347 17.02 9.20 -10.50
N CYS A 348 17.90 9.71 -9.66
CA CYS A 348 19.29 9.95 -10.00
C CYS A 348 20.16 9.67 -8.77
N ASP A 349 21.12 8.76 -8.95
CA ASP A 349 22.00 8.29 -7.88
C ASP A 349 21.18 7.71 -6.71
N ASP A 350 21.40 8.17 -5.47
CA ASP A 350 20.69 7.70 -4.26
C ASP A 350 19.42 8.50 -3.95
N ARG A 351 18.91 9.29 -4.91
CA ARG A 351 17.77 10.20 -4.70
C ARG A 351 16.66 10.04 -5.73
N MET A 352 15.44 10.16 -5.25
CA MET A 352 14.25 10.37 -6.08
C MET A 352 13.89 11.86 -6.13
N TYR A 353 13.30 12.28 -7.24
CA TYR A 353 12.86 13.65 -7.52
C TYR A 353 11.45 13.61 -8.06
N TRP A 354 10.56 14.46 -7.54
CA TRP A 354 9.16 14.48 -7.99
C TRP A 354 8.58 15.88 -8.04
N THR A 355 7.56 16.03 -8.88
CA THR A 355 6.76 17.25 -9.00
C THR A 355 5.50 17.16 -8.15
N CYS A 356 5.11 18.29 -7.57
CA CYS A 356 3.83 18.49 -6.90
C CYS A 356 3.09 19.61 -7.59
N MET A 357 1.88 19.32 -8.09
CA MET A 357 1.11 20.28 -8.87
C MET A 357 0.66 21.49 -8.08
N GLY A 358 0.50 21.36 -6.76
CA GLY A 358 -0.16 22.40 -5.96
C GLY A 358 -1.65 22.49 -6.29
N TYR A 359 -2.23 23.67 -6.11
CA TYR A 359 -3.62 23.96 -6.43
C TYR A 359 -3.70 24.63 -7.81
N PRO A 360 -4.23 23.97 -8.86
CA PRO A 360 -4.10 24.45 -10.24
C PRO A 360 -4.56 25.89 -10.56
N PRO A 361 -5.51 26.50 -9.83
CA PRO A 361 -5.82 27.93 -9.99
C PRO A 361 -4.75 28.89 -9.48
N THR A 362 -3.78 28.42 -8.70
CA THR A 362 -2.69 29.21 -8.11
C THR A 362 -1.33 28.75 -8.62
N ASN A 363 -0.42 29.70 -8.76
CA ASN A 363 0.97 29.41 -9.11
C ASN A 363 1.74 28.97 -7.86
N ASP A 364 1.48 27.75 -7.36
CA ASP A 364 2.04 27.25 -6.10
C ASP A 364 2.64 25.83 -6.21
N GLY A 365 2.85 25.34 -7.42
CA GLY A 365 3.55 24.09 -7.69
C GLY A 365 5.01 24.08 -7.24
N ALA A 366 5.56 22.88 -7.01
CA ALA A 366 6.91 22.70 -6.50
C ALA A 366 7.57 21.42 -7.01
N VAL A 367 8.90 21.35 -6.86
CA VAL A 367 9.71 20.14 -7.12
C VAL A 367 10.50 19.80 -5.87
N TYR A 368 10.51 18.53 -5.50
CA TYR A 368 11.20 18.03 -4.30
C TYR A 368 12.14 16.89 -4.64
N SER A 369 13.03 16.58 -3.71
CA SER A 369 13.86 15.38 -3.73
C SER A 369 13.93 14.73 -2.35
N ALA A 370 14.23 13.45 -2.30
CA ALA A 370 14.51 12.70 -1.08
C ALA A 370 15.46 11.56 -1.40
N LYS A 371 16.08 10.98 -0.37
CA LYS A 371 16.72 9.67 -0.53
C LYS A 371 15.70 8.60 -0.91
N LEU A 372 16.16 7.50 -1.50
CA LEU A 372 15.30 6.40 -1.93
C LEU A 372 14.52 5.72 -0.77
N ASP A 373 14.95 5.92 0.48
CA ASP A 373 14.23 5.46 1.68
C ASP A 373 13.17 6.47 2.19
N GLY A 374 12.98 7.60 1.50
CA GLY A 374 12.05 8.67 1.89
C GLY A 374 12.63 9.71 2.84
N SER A 375 13.86 9.53 3.32
CA SER A 375 14.51 10.48 4.23
C SER A 375 15.13 11.68 3.50
N ASP A 376 15.55 12.71 4.26
CA ASP A 376 16.28 13.89 3.74
C ASP A 376 15.53 14.58 2.57
N ILE A 377 14.25 14.89 2.81
CA ILE A 377 13.41 15.63 1.88
C ILE A 377 13.96 17.06 1.72
N ARG A 378 14.16 17.49 0.47
CA ARG A 378 14.67 18.82 0.12
C ARG A 378 13.78 19.44 -0.95
N THR A 379 13.53 20.74 -0.81
CA THR A 379 12.93 21.55 -1.88
C THR A 379 13.97 21.80 -2.97
N VAL A 380 13.64 21.43 -4.20
CA VAL A 380 14.46 21.69 -5.41
C VAL A 380 13.99 22.97 -6.07
N ILE A 381 12.69 23.05 -6.37
CA ILE A 381 12.05 24.28 -6.86
C ILE A 381 10.96 24.66 -5.86
N PRO A 382 11.06 25.83 -5.21
CA PRO A 382 10.08 26.27 -4.21
C PRO A 382 8.76 26.70 -4.84
N ARG A 383 7.68 26.63 -4.04
CA ARG A 383 6.35 27.11 -4.41
C ARG A 383 6.41 28.55 -4.94
N GLY A 384 5.58 28.87 -5.93
CA GLY A 384 5.57 30.21 -6.54
C GLY A 384 6.47 30.37 -7.77
N HIS A 385 7.42 29.45 -8.00
CA HIS A 385 8.35 29.56 -9.12
C HIS A 385 7.86 28.83 -10.38
N VAL A 386 6.99 27.84 -10.19
CA VAL A 386 6.35 27.04 -11.24
C VAL A 386 4.88 26.86 -10.90
N HIS A 387 4.03 26.74 -11.91
CA HIS A 387 2.59 26.81 -11.70
C HIS A 387 2.00 25.45 -11.35
N THR A 388 1.98 24.55 -12.31
CA THR A 388 1.46 23.19 -12.18
C THR A 388 2.48 22.25 -12.81
N PRO A 389 3.60 21.96 -12.13
CA PRO A 389 4.63 21.09 -12.67
C PRO A 389 4.07 19.67 -12.85
N LYS A 390 4.34 19.10 -14.03
CA LYS A 390 3.85 17.81 -14.49
C LYS A 390 4.97 16.79 -14.56
N GLN A 391 5.02 15.96 -15.61
CA GLN A 391 6.01 14.89 -15.70
C GLN A 391 7.44 15.42 -15.58
N LEU A 392 8.34 14.54 -15.12
CA LEU A 392 9.71 14.86 -14.79
C LEU A 392 10.64 13.79 -15.38
N HIS A 393 11.72 14.24 -16.00
CA HIS A 393 12.75 13.37 -16.55
C HIS A 393 14.13 13.88 -16.11
N ILE A 394 15.03 12.96 -15.72
CA ILE A 394 16.42 13.30 -15.40
C ILE A 394 17.37 12.73 -16.45
N SER A 395 18.11 13.61 -17.10
CA SER A 395 19.25 13.21 -17.91
C SER A 395 20.36 12.70 -16.99
N GLN A 396 20.64 11.40 -17.06
CA GLN A 396 21.70 10.77 -16.26
C GLN A 396 23.10 11.28 -16.65
N LYS A 397 23.29 11.66 -17.92
CA LYS A 397 24.55 12.19 -18.42
C LYS A 397 24.84 13.60 -17.93
N SER A 398 23.86 14.51 -18.04
CA SER A 398 24.03 15.92 -17.68
C SER A 398 23.70 16.23 -16.22
N LYS A 399 23.07 15.28 -15.51
CA LYS A 399 22.59 15.44 -14.12
C LYS A 399 21.68 16.67 -13.99
N LYS A 400 20.74 16.80 -14.92
CA LYS A 400 19.75 17.89 -14.98
C LYS A 400 18.33 17.34 -14.98
N ILE A 401 17.46 18.07 -14.29
CA ILE A 401 16.02 17.79 -14.19
C ILE A 401 15.31 18.58 -15.28
N TYR A 402 14.39 17.91 -15.98
CA TYR A 402 13.51 18.49 -16.99
C TYR A 402 12.07 18.21 -16.59
N PHE A 403 11.20 19.21 -16.63
CA PHE A 403 9.79 19.01 -16.31
C PHE A 403 8.90 20.01 -17.03
N CYS A 404 7.66 19.60 -17.30
CA CYS A 404 6.64 20.45 -17.88
C CYS A 404 5.91 21.26 -16.81
N ASP A 405 5.38 22.42 -17.17
CA ASP A 405 4.52 23.27 -16.33
C ASP A 405 3.24 23.60 -17.12
N ARG A 406 2.13 22.96 -16.73
CA ARG A 406 0.89 22.88 -17.53
C ARG A 406 0.23 24.24 -17.70
N GLU A 407 -0.29 24.82 -16.62
CA GLU A 407 -0.90 26.16 -16.62
C GLU A 407 0.15 27.26 -16.75
N GLY A 408 1.41 26.99 -16.38
CA GLY A 408 2.50 27.93 -16.63
C GLY A 408 2.93 28.02 -18.08
N LEU A 409 2.43 27.14 -18.96
CA LEU A 409 2.67 27.11 -20.41
C LEU A 409 4.15 26.95 -20.79
N ARG A 410 4.92 26.20 -19.98
CA ARG A 410 6.39 26.18 -20.06
C ARG A 410 6.99 24.79 -19.89
N ILE A 411 8.22 24.62 -20.36
CA ILE A 411 9.11 23.50 -20.02
C ILE A 411 10.34 24.06 -19.33
N HIS A 412 10.74 23.43 -18.24
CA HIS A 412 11.82 23.87 -17.38
C HIS A 412 13.01 22.90 -17.39
N ARG A 413 14.19 23.44 -17.11
CA ARG A 413 15.42 22.69 -16.83
C ARG A 413 16.12 23.28 -15.62
N CYS A 414 16.67 22.45 -14.73
CA CYS A 414 17.55 22.90 -13.65
C CYS A 414 18.59 21.82 -13.29
N ASN A 415 19.57 22.18 -12.48
CA ASN A 415 20.45 21.21 -11.84
C ASN A 415 19.69 20.44 -10.73
N LEU A 416 20.25 19.33 -10.25
CA LEU A 416 19.63 18.50 -9.20
C LEU A 416 19.30 19.26 -7.89
N ASP A 417 20.04 20.34 -7.60
CA ASP A 417 19.83 21.21 -6.44
C ASP A 417 18.88 22.40 -6.71
N GLY A 418 18.28 22.45 -7.91
CA GLY A 418 17.40 23.54 -8.34
C GLY A 418 18.12 24.76 -8.91
N SER A 419 19.45 24.83 -8.82
CA SER A 419 20.23 25.92 -9.40
C SER A 419 20.20 25.90 -10.93
N LYS A 420 20.52 27.04 -11.56
CA LYS A 420 20.44 27.23 -13.02
C LYS A 420 19.08 26.83 -13.58
N HIS A 421 18.00 27.29 -12.94
CA HIS A 421 16.63 27.08 -13.40
C HIS A 421 16.34 27.94 -14.64
N GLU A 422 16.04 27.29 -15.74
CA GLU A 422 15.86 27.87 -17.07
C GLU A 422 14.52 27.42 -17.66
N ILE A 423 13.95 28.25 -18.54
CA ILE A 423 12.78 27.90 -19.36
C ILE A 423 13.31 27.52 -20.75
N LEU A 424 12.96 26.32 -21.24
CA LEU A 424 13.41 25.81 -22.54
C LEU A 424 12.40 26.00 -23.66
N PHE A 425 11.12 26.11 -23.30
CA PHE A 425 10.01 26.29 -24.22
C PHE A 425 8.87 27.02 -23.50
N GLN A 426 8.20 27.94 -24.20
CA GLN A 426 7.08 28.70 -23.67
C GLN A 426 6.06 29.03 -24.77
N THR A 427 4.79 28.67 -24.57
CA THR A 427 3.71 28.95 -25.54
C THR A 427 2.94 30.25 -25.26
N GLY A 428 3.04 30.78 -24.04
CA GLY A 428 2.37 32.02 -23.66
C GLY A 428 2.78 32.52 -22.27
N ASN A 429 2.30 33.71 -21.92
CA ASN A 429 2.45 34.30 -20.60
C ASN A 429 1.20 34.03 -19.76
N PHE A 430 1.29 33.08 -18.83
CA PHE A 430 0.15 32.64 -18.02
C PHE A 430 -0.50 33.74 -17.16
N THR A 431 0.21 34.84 -16.89
CA THR A 431 -0.33 35.98 -16.12
C THR A 431 -1.01 37.05 -16.99
N LYS A 432 -0.74 37.06 -18.30
CA LYS A 432 -1.19 38.12 -19.22
C LYS A 432 -2.09 37.63 -20.34
N GLU A 433 -2.06 36.34 -20.65
CA GLU A 433 -2.75 35.71 -21.79
C GLU A 433 -3.66 34.57 -21.29
N PRO A 434 -4.73 34.86 -20.51
CA PRO A 434 -5.60 33.83 -19.93
C PRO A 434 -6.29 32.97 -21.00
N GLU A 435 -6.50 33.49 -22.21
CA GLU A 435 -7.01 32.74 -23.35
C GLU A 435 -6.06 31.63 -23.81
N LYS A 436 -4.73 31.87 -23.75
CA LYS A 436 -3.74 30.83 -24.03
C LYS A 436 -3.67 29.79 -22.92
N VAL A 437 -3.88 30.20 -21.68
CA VAL A 437 -3.99 29.29 -20.52
C VAL A 437 -5.25 28.43 -20.65
N ALA A 438 -6.37 28.96 -21.14
CA ALA A 438 -7.59 28.19 -21.33
C ALA A 438 -7.50 27.18 -22.50
N ASP A 439 -6.68 27.48 -23.52
CA ASP A 439 -6.43 26.58 -24.64
C ASP A 439 -5.50 25.43 -24.24
N GLN A 440 -6.12 24.27 -23.97
CA GLN A 440 -5.42 23.04 -23.56
C GLN A 440 -4.46 22.49 -24.62
N THR A 441 -4.50 22.99 -25.85
CA THR A 441 -3.50 22.63 -26.87
C THR A 441 -2.14 23.29 -26.60
N ASN A 442 -2.07 24.30 -25.73
CA ASN A 442 -0.83 24.95 -25.30
C ASN A 442 -0.16 24.28 -24.10
N TRP A 443 -0.85 23.36 -23.42
CA TRP A 443 -0.44 22.77 -22.15
C TRP A 443 0.61 21.67 -22.31
N PRO A 444 1.89 21.90 -21.95
CA PRO A 444 2.88 20.85 -21.90
C PRO A 444 2.61 19.92 -20.70
N VAL A 445 2.72 18.61 -20.88
CA VAL A 445 2.43 17.64 -19.80
C VAL A 445 3.54 16.61 -19.63
N GLY A 446 3.79 15.78 -20.64
CA GLY A 446 4.81 14.74 -20.65
C GLY A 446 6.14 15.27 -21.15
N ILE A 447 7.25 14.68 -20.68
CA ILE A 447 8.59 15.03 -21.16
C ILE A 447 9.52 13.83 -21.09
N THR A 448 10.39 13.70 -22.08
CA THR A 448 11.55 12.80 -22.04
C THR A 448 12.72 13.45 -22.78
N VAL A 449 13.95 13.07 -22.43
CA VAL A 449 15.16 13.66 -23.00
C VAL A 449 16.03 12.55 -23.62
N SER A 450 16.54 12.82 -24.81
CA SER A 450 17.59 11.99 -25.42
C SER A 450 18.89 12.76 -25.46
N ASP A 451 19.82 12.38 -24.59
CA ASP A 451 21.20 12.88 -24.59
C ASP A 451 21.97 12.49 -25.85
N LYS A 452 21.65 11.33 -26.44
CA LYS A 452 22.26 10.81 -27.68
C LYS A 452 21.84 11.62 -28.89
N LEU A 453 20.56 12.02 -28.97
CA LEU A 453 20.04 12.86 -30.05
C LEU A 453 20.23 14.35 -29.78
N GLY A 454 20.54 14.75 -28.54
CA GLY A 454 20.57 16.14 -28.13
C GLY A 454 19.18 16.79 -28.20
N LYS A 455 18.11 16.01 -27.96
CA LYS A 455 16.71 16.45 -28.12
C LYS A 455 15.89 16.30 -26.84
N ILE A 456 14.96 17.22 -26.64
CA ILE A 456 13.82 17.05 -25.74
C ILE A 456 12.59 16.67 -26.56
N PHE A 457 11.72 15.85 -25.97
CA PHE A 457 10.41 15.52 -26.50
C PHE A 457 9.35 15.86 -25.44
N TRP A 458 8.21 16.41 -25.86
CA TRP A 458 7.12 16.70 -24.92
C TRP A 458 5.74 16.50 -25.56
N THR A 459 4.75 16.23 -24.71
CA THR A 459 3.35 16.19 -25.12
C THR A 459 2.70 17.54 -24.91
N GLN A 460 1.76 17.88 -25.79
CA GLN A 460 0.71 18.85 -25.51
C GLN A 460 -0.64 18.14 -25.60
N LYS A 461 -1.37 18.11 -24.49
CA LYS A 461 -2.49 17.17 -24.32
C LYS A 461 -3.70 17.46 -25.21
N GLY A 462 -4.00 18.74 -25.47
CA GLY A 462 -5.27 19.14 -26.10
C GLY A 462 -6.49 18.91 -25.20
N PRO A 463 -7.70 19.33 -25.62
CA PRO A 463 -8.92 19.05 -24.88
C PRO A 463 -9.15 17.55 -24.70
N SER A 464 -9.71 17.17 -23.56
CA SER A 464 -10.01 15.76 -23.26
C SER A 464 -10.84 15.12 -24.38
N LYS A 465 -10.39 13.97 -24.89
CA LYS A 465 -11.09 13.16 -25.90
C LYS A 465 -11.32 13.87 -27.24
N SER A 466 -10.56 14.92 -27.55
CA SER A 466 -10.81 15.74 -28.75
C SER A 466 -9.94 15.41 -29.96
N ASN A 467 -9.00 14.46 -29.83
CA ASN A 467 -7.93 14.24 -30.81
C ASN A 467 -7.09 15.51 -31.07
N GLY A 468 -7.05 16.46 -30.14
CA GLY A 468 -6.29 17.70 -30.27
C GLY A 468 -4.83 17.57 -29.78
N GLY A 469 -4.46 16.41 -29.26
CA GLY A 469 -3.17 16.13 -28.66
C GLY A 469 -2.05 16.00 -29.68
N ARG A 470 -0.86 16.44 -29.27
CA ARG A 470 0.34 16.50 -30.12
C ARG A 470 1.59 16.11 -29.32
N ILE A 471 2.62 15.66 -30.03
CA ILE A 471 3.96 15.43 -29.48
C ILE A 471 4.94 16.23 -30.33
N PHE A 472 5.86 16.92 -29.67
CA PHE A 472 6.87 17.74 -30.29
C PHE A 472 8.27 17.31 -29.89
N SER A 473 9.27 17.75 -30.66
CA SER A 473 10.68 17.67 -30.27
C SER A 473 11.40 18.97 -30.58
N ALA A 474 12.47 19.26 -29.84
CA ALA A 474 13.39 20.36 -30.14
C ALA A 474 14.79 20.03 -29.61
N GLY A 475 15.81 20.83 -29.95
CA GLY A 475 17.14 20.70 -29.33
C GLY A 475 17.09 20.88 -27.81
N ILE A 476 17.99 20.22 -27.08
CA ILE A 476 18.12 20.44 -25.63
C ILE A 476 18.47 21.89 -25.33
N ASP A 477 19.37 22.47 -26.12
CA ASP A 477 19.75 23.87 -26.02
C ASP A 477 18.96 24.71 -27.03
N ILE A 478 18.61 25.92 -26.60
CA ILE A 478 17.93 26.89 -27.45
C ILE A 478 18.93 27.38 -28.52
N PRO A 479 18.54 27.42 -29.81
CA PRO A 479 19.40 27.96 -30.87
C PRO A 479 19.87 29.39 -30.57
N GLU A 480 21.11 29.70 -30.94
CA GLU A 480 21.67 31.04 -30.77
C GLU A 480 20.77 32.11 -31.41
N GLY A 481 20.55 33.21 -30.70
CA GLY A 481 19.67 34.30 -31.15
C GLY A 481 18.16 34.04 -30.99
N SER A 482 17.77 32.92 -30.38
CA SER A 482 16.38 32.63 -29.99
C SER A 482 16.23 32.58 -28.46
N ASP A 483 14.98 32.61 -27.99
CA ASP A 483 14.59 32.32 -26.61
C ASP A 483 13.52 31.22 -26.54
N ALA A 484 13.08 30.87 -25.33
CA ALA A 484 12.10 29.81 -25.10
C ALA A 484 10.76 30.03 -25.82
N SER A 485 10.39 31.27 -26.10
CA SER A 485 9.13 31.65 -26.75
C SER A 485 9.24 31.80 -28.27
N SER A 486 10.46 31.89 -28.79
CA SER A 486 10.74 32.24 -30.20
C SER A 486 11.57 31.19 -30.94
N ARG A 487 12.03 30.14 -30.26
CA ARG A 487 12.81 29.05 -30.87
C ARG A 487 12.08 28.42 -32.06
N LYS A 488 12.82 28.18 -33.14
CA LYS A 488 12.28 27.73 -34.44
C LYS A 488 12.60 26.27 -34.76
N ASP A 489 13.35 25.61 -33.91
CA ASP A 489 13.81 24.23 -34.06
C ASP A 489 12.80 23.20 -33.50
N ILE A 490 11.51 23.54 -33.52
CA ILE A 490 10.44 22.68 -33.00
C ILE A 490 9.87 21.83 -34.13
N ASP A 491 10.01 20.51 -34.00
CA ASP A 491 9.47 19.52 -34.91
C ASP A 491 8.17 18.90 -34.34
N LEU A 492 7.15 18.74 -35.18
CA LEU A 492 5.94 17.98 -34.84
C LEU A 492 6.17 16.48 -35.07
N ILE A 493 6.13 15.69 -34.00
CA ILE A 493 6.40 14.23 -34.02
C ILE A 493 5.12 13.41 -34.24
N ALA A 494 4.04 13.81 -33.57
CA ALA A 494 2.73 13.18 -33.69
C ALA A 494 1.63 14.21 -33.46
N LYS A 495 0.48 13.99 -34.08
CA LYS A 495 -0.73 14.82 -33.98
C LYS A 495 -1.97 13.93 -34.04
N ASP A 496 -3.14 14.54 -33.88
CA ASP A 496 -4.43 13.86 -33.92
C ASP A 496 -4.52 12.78 -32.81
N LEU A 497 -3.87 13.05 -31.67
CA LEU A 497 -3.81 12.14 -30.52
C LEU A 497 -4.96 12.45 -29.54
N PRO A 498 -5.61 11.44 -28.95
CA PRO A 498 -6.74 11.64 -28.05
C PRO A 498 -6.42 12.58 -26.89
N GLU A 499 -5.39 12.24 -26.10
CA GLU A 499 -4.88 13.05 -24.99
C GLU A 499 -3.54 12.45 -24.49
N PRO A 500 -2.40 12.78 -25.12
CA PRO A 500 -1.11 12.20 -24.79
C PRO A 500 -0.59 12.77 -23.48
N ILE A 501 -0.17 11.91 -22.56
CA ILE A 501 0.22 12.28 -21.20
C ILE A 501 1.72 12.13 -20.99
N ASP A 502 2.23 10.94 -20.69
CA ASP A 502 3.62 10.72 -20.30
C ASP A 502 4.46 10.19 -21.47
N LEU A 503 5.79 10.33 -21.40
CA LEU A 503 6.71 9.97 -22.48
C LEU A 503 7.93 9.21 -21.95
N GLU A 504 8.40 8.24 -22.72
CA GLU A 504 9.71 7.62 -22.51
C GLU A 504 10.38 7.38 -23.86
N PHE A 505 11.65 7.76 -23.98
CA PHE A 505 12.43 7.53 -25.19
C PHE A 505 13.46 6.42 -25.00
N ASP A 506 13.39 5.40 -25.84
CA ASP A 506 14.38 4.35 -25.90
C ASP A 506 15.51 4.73 -26.87
N GLU A 507 16.62 5.25 -26.33
CA GLU A 507 17.79 5.66 -27.12
C GLU A 507 18.50 4.52 -27.87
N ASP A 508 18.33 3.27 -27.42
CA ASP A 508 19.03 2.12 -28.01
C ASP A 508 18.34 1.71 -29.30
N ASN A 509 17.00 1.69 -29.28
CA ASN A 509 16.17 1.30 -30.42
C ASN A 509 15.63 2.49 -31.22
N GLY A 510 15.77 3.72 -30.71
CA GLY A 510 15.29 4.93 -31.39
C GLY A 510 13.76 5.04 -31.39
N VAL A 511 13.10 4.57 -30.34
CA VAL A 511 11.64 4.48 -30.25
C VAL A 511 11.11 5.40 -29.15
N LEU A 512 10.05 6.16 -29.47
CA LEU A 512 9.33 6.97 -28.49
C LEU A 512 8.05 6.24 -28.05
N TYR A 513 7.87 6.09 -26.75
CA TYR A 513 6.68 5.52 -26.11
C TYR A 513 5.87 6.60 -25.41
N TRP A 514 4.54 6.45 -25.38
CA TRP A 514 3.67 7.34 -24.61
C TRP A 514 2.35 6.71 -24.21
N THR A 515 1.77 7.23 -23.14
CA THR A 515 0.40 6.93 -22.70
C THR A 515 -0.57 7.96 -23.29
N ASP A 516 -1.75 7.49 -23.69
CA ASP A 516 -2.87 8.31 -24.11
C ASP A 516 -4.08 8.05 -23.20
N ARG A 517 -4.80 9.10 -22.81
CA ARG A 517 -6.10 9.01 -22.13
C ARG A 517 -7.26 9.11 -23.11
N GLY A 518 -8.49 8.98 -22.61
CA GLY A 518 -9.71 9.14 -23.39
C GLY A 518 -10.36 7.82 -23.83
N GLU A 519 -11.34 7.91 -24.72
CA GLU A 519 -12.21 6.76 -25.03
C GLU A 519 -11.58 5.79 -26.03
N MET A 520 -11.95 4.53 -25.88
CA MET A 520 -11.70 3.49 -26.88
C MET A 520 -12.31 3.89 -28.23
N PRO A 521 -11.70 3.53 -29.39
CA PRO A 521 -10.59 2.58 -29.52
C PRO A 521 -9.19 3.20 -29.54
N LEU A 522 -9.04 4.53 -29.52
CA LEU A 522 -7.74 5.19 -29.68
C LEU A 522 -7.17 5.76 -28.38
N GLY A 523 -8.02 6.12 -27.41
CA GLY A 523 -7.61 6.56 -26.08
C GLY A 523 -7.47 5.41 -25.08
N ASN A 524 -6.90 5.69 -23.92
CA ASN A 524 -6.57 4.68 -22.91
C ASN A 524 -5.66 3.59 -23.48
N THR A 525 -4.60 4.04 -24.16
CA THR A 525 -3.62 3.23 -24.88
C THR A 525 -2.19 3.52 -24.45
N LEU A 526 -1.32 2.53 -24.63
CA LEU A 526 0.13 2.66 -24.64
C LEU A 526 0.56 2.57 -26.11
N ASN A 527 1.33 3.55 -26.56
CA ASN A 527 1.68 3.74 -27.96
C ASN A 527 3.20 3.73 -28.13
N LYS A 528 3.66 3.45 -29.34
CA LYS A 528 5.05 3.66 -29.75
C LYS A 528 5.17 4.19 -31.17
N LYS A 529 6.24 4.93 -31.44
CA LYS A 529 6.61 5.44 -32.76
C LYS A 529 8.12 5.33 -32.97
N THR A 530 8.53 4.88 -34.15
CA THR A 530 9.95 4.85 -34.54
C THR A 530 10.41 6.28 -34.88
N ILE A 531 11.43 6.78 -34.19
CA ILE A 531 12.01 8.12 -34.41
C ILE A 531 13.33 8.02 -35.19
N VAL A 532 14.15 7.02 -34.88
CA VAL A 532 15.43 6.77 -35.55
C VAL A 532 15.37 5.41 -36.24
N GLY A 533 15.77 5.35 -37.50
CA GLY A 533 15.70 4.15 -38.32
C GLY A 533 14.46 4.08 -39.20
N GLN A 534 14.22 2.92 -39.81
CA GLN A 534 13.10 2.72 -40.73
C GLN A 534 11.86 2.27 -39.94
N PRO A 535 10.74 3.00 -40.00
CA PRO A 535 9.51 2.60 -39.31
C PRO A 535 8.95 1.30 -39.92
N PRO A 536 8.45 0.37 -39.10
CA PRO A 536 7.81 -0.84 -39.60
C PRO A 536 6.48 -0.51 -40.31
N ALA A 537 6.07 -1.35 -41.27
CA ALA A 537 4.83 -1.15 -42.02
C ALA A 537 3.57 -1.06 -41.14
N THR A 538 3.62 -1.64 -39.94
CA THR A 538 2.54 -1.56 -38.93
C THR A 538 2.29 -0.14 -38.42
N GLU A 539 3.24 0.79 -38.55
CA GLU A 539 3.05 2.21 -38.20
C GLU A 539 2.30 3.01 -39.27
N ASN A 540 2.29 2.56 -40.53
CA ASN A 540 1.80 3.36 -41.66
C ASN A 540 0.34 3.82 -41.50
N LYS A 541 -0.50 3.03 -40.83
CA LYS A 541 -1.94 3.32 -40.72
C LYS A 541 -2.24 4.49 -39.77
N LEU A 542 -1.53 4.58 -38.64
CA LEU A 542 -1.77 5.57 -37.59
C LEU A 542 -0.60 6.55 -37.38
N GLY A 543 0.49 6.37 -38.13
CA GLY A 543 1.77 7.03 -37.86
C GLY A 543 2.42 6.59 -36.54
N ARG A 544 1.94 5.47 -35.97
CA ARG A 544 2.33 4.87 -34.68
C ARG A 544 1.78 3.44 -34.56
N GLN A 545 2.19 2.72 -33.51
CA GLN A 545 1.60 1.45 -33.10
C GLN A 545 0.97 1.58 -31.70
N ILE A 546 -0.24 1.05 -31.52
CA ILE A 546 -0.83 0.81 -30.20
C ILE A 546 -0.30 -0.55 -29.72
N ILE A 547 0.44 -0.56 -28.60
CA ILE A 547 1.04 -1.78 -28.06
C ILE A 547 0.22 -2.40 -26.92
N ALA A 548 -0.56 -1.60 -26.20
CA ALA A 548 -1.56 -2.07 -25.24
C ALA A 548 -2.73 -1.08 -25.15
N GLN A 549 -3.92 -1.55 -24.74
CA GLN A 549 -5.15 -0.74 -24.68
C GLN A 549 -6.05 -1.11 -23.50
N GLY A 550 -7.06 -0.29 -23.21
CA GLY A 550 -8.08 -0.52 -22.19
C GLY A 550 -7.63 -0.15 -20.77
N PHE A 551 -6.73 0.83 -20.64
CA PHE A 551 -6.37 1.41 -19.34
C PHE A 551 -7.52 2.26 -18.78
N ALA A 552 -7.44 2.68 -17.52
CA ALA A 552 -8.41 3.58 -16.91
C ALA A 552 -7.78 4.93 -16.58
N GLU A 553 -7.68 5.78 -17.60
CA GLU A 553 -6.95 7.06 -17.59
C GLU A 553 -5.46 6.85 -17.29
N ALA A 554 -4.74 6.24 -18.25
CA ALA A 554 -3.30 6.00 -18.14
C ALA A 554 -2.50 7.31 -18.02
N ILE A 555 -1.55 7.35 -17.08
CA ILE A 555 -0.66 8.49 -16.87
C ILE A 555 0.78 8.01 -16.95
N GLY A 556 1.37 7.52 -15.86
CA GLY A 556 2.80 7.23 -15.81
C GLY A 556 3.19 6.04 -16.66
N LEU A 557 4.36 6.11 -17.29
CA LEU A 557 4.99 4.98 -17.96
C LEU A 557 6.50 4.92 -17.70
N ARG A 558 7.05 3.71 -17.66
CA ARG A 558 8.50 3.52 -17.52
C ARG A 558 8.96 2.28 -18.26
N LEU A 559 9.99 2.43 -19.10
CA LEU A 559 10.60 1.31 -19.83
C LEU A 559 11.62 0.60 -18.92
N ASP A 560 11.42 -0.69 -18.70
CA ASP A 560 12.42 -1.57 -18.11
C ASP A 560 13.18 -2.31 -19.20
N LYS A 561 14.27 -1.68 -19.68
CA LYS A 561 15.15 -2.26 -20.72
C LYS A 561 15.69 -3.64 -20.35
N LYS A 562 15.97 -3.87 -19.06
CA LYS A 562 16.55 -5.15 -18.60
C LYS A 562 15.53 -6.29 -18.67
N ARG A 563 14.26 -5.98 -18.49
CA ARG A 563 13.15 -6.95 -18.54
C ARG A 563 12.38 -6.94 -19.85
N ASP A 564 12.77 -6.08 -20.80
CA ASP A 564 12.08 -5.85 -22.07
C ASP A 564 10.57 -5.67 -21.87
N CYS A 565 10.20 -4.83 -20.90
CA CYS A 565 8.80 -4.55 -20.61
C CYS A 565 8.59 -3.09 -20.21
N ILE A 566 7.33 -2.65 -20.26
CA ILE A 566 6.92 -1.29 -19.90
C ILE A 566 5.94 -1.38 -18.74
N TYR A 567 6.20 -0.61 -17.70
CA TYR A 567 5.24 -0.41 -16.60
C TYR A 567 4.35 0.77 -16.91
N VAL A 568 3.05 0.65 -16.60
CA VAL A 568 2.06 1.72 -16.80
C VAL A 568 1.21 1.87 -15.54
N ALA A 569 1.00 3.11 -15.10
CA ALA A 569 0.13 3.48 -14.00
C ALA A 569 -1.13 4.19 -14.51
N ASP A 570 -2.27 3.95 -13.85
CA ASP A 570 -3.53 4.59 -14.20
C ASP A 570 -4.29 5.13 -12.97
N LEU A 571 -5.23 6.05 -13.22
CA LEU A 571 -5.99 6.73 -12.17
C LEU A 571 -7.03 5.83 -11.48
N ALA A 572 -7.22 4.59 -11.93
CA ALA A 572 -8.03 3.61 -11.21
C ALA A 572 -7.24 2.86 -10.12
N GLY A 573 -6.03 3.34 -9.79
CA GLY A 573 -5.20 2.76 -8.74
C GLY A 573 -4.59 1.44 -9.18
N ARG A 574 -4.27 1.30 -10.47
CA ARG A 574 -3.71 0.07 -11.06
C ARG A 574 -2.32 0.29 -11.59
N LEU A 575 -1.52 -0.75 -11.47
CA LEU A 575 -0.23 -0.88 -12.12
C LEU A 575 -0.27 -2.04 -13.09
N TRP A 576 0.28 -1.81 -14.27
CA TRP A 576 0.32 -2.77 -15.37
C TRP A 576 1.75 -3.03 -15.83
N GLN A 577 1.98 -4.24 -16.31
CA GLN A 577 3.17 -4.62 -17.05
C GLN A 577 2.73 -4.94 -18.48
N CYS A 578 3.39 -4.33 -19.45
CA CYS A 578 3.14 -4.48 -20.88
C CYS A 578 4.41 -4.93 -21.59
N GLU A 579 4.26 -5.58 -22.74
CA GLU A 579 5.39 -5.88 -23.63
C GLU A 579 5.80 -4.63 -24.42
N THR A 580 6.99 -4.65 -25.03
CA THR A 580 7.46 -3.58 -25.94
C THR A 580 6.87 -3.70 -27.35
N VAL A 581 6.11 -4.76 -27.60
CA VAL A 581 5.38 -5.08 -28.84
C VAL A 581 3.87 -5.20 -28.57
N PRO A 582 3.01 -5.14 -29.61
CA PRO A 582 1.57 -5.31 -29.42
C PRO A 582 1.21 -6.64 -28.76
N GLY A 583 0.55 -6.59 -27.61
CA GLY A 583 0.28 -7.79 -26.82
C GLY A 583 -0.65 -7.56 -25.62
N PRO A 584 -0.95 -8.63 -24.86
CA PRO A 584 -1.73 -8.51 -23.64
C PRO A 584 -0.97 -7.73 -22.57
N LYS A 585 -1.69 -7.00 -21.73
CA LYS A 585 -1.13 -6.40 -20.51
C LYS A 585 -1.46 -7.25 -19.28
N LYS A 586 -0.54 -7.26 -18.32
CA LYS A 586 -0.68 -7.97 -17.05
C LYS A 586 -0.86 -6.97 -15.92
N LYS A 587 -1.96 -7.05 -15.19
CA LYS A 587 -2.15 -6.28 -13.95
C LYS A 587 -1.13 -6.78 -12.92
N ILE A 588 -0.32 -5.88 -12.37
CA ILE A 588 0.66 -6.21 -11.34
C ILE A 588 0.19 -5.81 -9.95
N PHE A 589 -0.65 -4.77 -9.83
CA PHE A 589 -1.23 -4.32 -8.58
C PHE A 589 -2.54 -3.55 -8.82
N GLU A 590 -3.45 -3.57 -7.84
CA GLU A 590 -4.64 -2.73 -7.79
C GLU A 590 -5.00 -2.42 -6.33
N SER A 591 -5.32 -1.16 -6.04
CA SER A 591 -5.90 -0.75 -4.77
C SER A 591 -7.05 0.21 -5.02
N ALA A 592 -8.24 -0.15 -4.54
CA ALA A 592 -9.40 0.71 -4.63
C ALA A 592 -9.21 1.98 -3.80
N GLY A 593 -9.67 3.13 -4.31
CA GLY A 593 -9.53 4.42 -3.63
C GLY A 593 -8.17 5.10 -3.83
N HIS A 594 -7.28 4.52 -4.64
CA HIS A 594 -6.01 5.13 -5.05
C HIS A 594 -6.06 5.61 -6.49
N ALA A 595 -5.19 6.56 -6.83
CA ALA A 595 -5.03 7.08 -8.19
C ALA A 595 -3.54 7.25 -8.49
N TYR A 596 -2.99 6.45 -9.43
CA TYR A 596 -1.56 6.43 -9.67
C TYR A 596 -1.15 7.30 -10.86
N THR A 597 -0.04 8.02 -10.70
CA THR A 597 0.54 8.91 -11.70
C THR A 597 1.94 8.44 -12.09
N GLY A 598 2.99 9.23 -11.86
CA GLY A 598 4.36 8.95 -12.33
C GLY A 598 4.96 7.66 -11.77
N LEU A 599 5.90 7.10 -12.55
CA LEU A 599 6.62 5.86 -12.28
C LEU A 599 8.13 6.04 -12.43
N ALA A 600 8.91 5.49 -11.50
CA ALA A 600 10.35 5.32 -11.65
C ALA A 600 10.77 3.90 -11.24
N ILE A 601 11.86 3.41 -11.83
CA ILE A 601 12.43 2.09 -11.51
C ILE A 601 13.66 2.30 -10.62
N VAL A 602 13.72 1.55 -9.53
CA VAL A 602 14.89 1.43 -8.65
C VAL A 602 15.36 -0.02 -8.67
N ARG A 603 16.68 -0.22 -8.71
CA ARG A 603 17.29 -1.54 -8.64
C ARG A 603 18.18 -1.60 -7.39
N ASP A 604 18.09 -2.73 -6.68
CA ASP A 604 18.92 -3.03 -5.50
C ASP A 604 20.35 -3.44 -5.87
#